data_AF-X0GQD3-F1
#
_entry.id   AF-X0GQD3-F1
#
_cell.length_a   1.000
_cell.length_b   1.000
_cell.length_c   1.000
_cell.angle_alpha   90.00
_cell.angle_beta   90.00
_cell.angle_gamma   90.00
#
_symmetry.space_group_name_H-M   'P 1'
#
loop_
_entity.id
_entity.type
_entity.pdbx_description
1 polymer ?
#
loop_
_entity_poly.entity_id
_entity_poly.type
_entity_poly.pdbx_seq_one_letter_code
_entity_poly.pdbx_strand_id
1 'polypeptide(L)'
;MKKLRHKFRDDGTFWMSFHDMLENFRWIYRTRLFDKRWTATQRWMSVGVPWLGGYLKKRFIVEVQQEGMVVLVLSQLDDRYFQDLKGQYEFILHFAVRSVGSNTPICQAHPVQQLHRRSVNCEVMLAPGTYEVTPEIIAERDQQSMPVEKVVRMAARTNPEKLRQIGKQYDLAHAKAGAVKVKIPSNGAESLMDGMSAFSEAKARSVLDASGTRPDTDTESETDSDSELECSTRSSKDQPWNAVCIIGLRVLAQNAGTSITISGEP
;
A
#
# COMPACT_ATOMS: atom_id res chain seq x y z
N MET A 1 43.31 -10.09 -14.81
CA MET A 1 42.72 -9.48 -16.03
C MET A 1 42.57 -10.42 -17.22
N LYS A 2 43.61 -11.14 -17.71
CA LYS A 2 43.48 -12.07 -18.86
C LYS A 2 42.41 -13.17 -18.69
N LYS A 3 42.25 -13.73 -17.49
CA LYS A 3 41.23 -14.76 -17.18
C LYS A 3 39.78 -14.25 -17.22
N LEU A 4 39.57 -12.94 -17.04
CA LEU A 4 38.24 -12.32 -16.98
C LEU A 4 37.75 -11.83 -18.35
N ARG A 5 38.57 -11.99 -19.42
CA ARG A 5 38.31 -11.44 -20.77
C ARG A 5 37.88 -9.96 -20.76
N HIS A 6 38.33 -9.20 -19.75
CA HIS A 6 37.97 -7.80 -19.59
C HIS A 6 38.54 -6.96 -20.74
N LYS A 7 37.70 -6.10 -21.32
CA LYS A 7 38.09 -5.07 -22.27
C LYS A 7 37.88 -3.74 -21.58
N PHE A 8 38.91 -2.88 -21.55
CA PHE A 8 38.72 -1.50 -21.10
C PHE A 8 37.78 -0.80 -22.09
N ARG A 9 36.57 -0.50 -21.62
CA ARG A 9 35.49 0.18 -22.33
C ARG A 9 34.82 1.17 -21.39
N ASP A 10 34.22 2.19 -21.96
CA ASP A 10 33.40 3.15 -21.22
C ASP A 10 31.93 2.69 -21.24
N ASP A 11 31.68 1.52 -20.65
CA ASP A 11 30.35 0.89 -20.58
C ASP A 11 29.84 0.75 -19.13
N GLY A 12 30.51 1.42 -18.18
CA GLY A 12 30.19 1.36 -16.76
C GLY A 12 30.45 0.00 -16.11
N THR A 13 31.08 -0.96 -16.79
CA THR A 13 31.44 -2.26 -16.23
C THR A 13 32.85 -2.24 -15.67
N PHE A 14 32.99 -2.44 -14.36
CA PHE A 14 34.28 -2.54 -13.69
C PHE A 14 34.40 -3.84 -12.92
N TRP A 15 35.65 -4.22 -12.62
CA TRP A 15 35.98 -5.34 -11.77
C TRP A 15 36.67 -4.81 -10.52
N MET A 16 36.25 -5.31 -9.37
CA MET A 16 36.90 -5.04 -8.09
C MET A 16 37.13 -6.36 -7.35
N SER A 17 37.98 -6.33 -6.33
CA SER A 17 38.10 -7.51 -5.47
C SER A 17 36.80 -7.73 -4.70
N PHE A 18 36.54 -8.97 -4.29
CA PHE A 18 35.39 -9.25 -3.43
C PHE A 18 35.48 -8.50 -2.10
N HIS A 19 36.71 -8.27 -1.60
CA HIS A 19 36.96 -7.49 -0.40
C HIS A 19 36.51 -6.04 -0.57
N ASP A 20 36.93 -5.36 -1.64
CA ASP A 20 36.50 -3.98 -1.93
C ASP A 20 34.97 -3.89 -2.08
N MET A 21 34.34 -4.91 -2.69
CA MET A 21 32.89 -4.95 -2.83
C MET A 21 32.20 -4.94 -1.46
N LEU A 22 32.69 -5.74 -0.51
CA LEU A 22 32.14 -5.77 0.86
C LEU A 22 32.34 -4.46 1.62
N GLU A 23 33.43 -3.74 1.36
CA GLU A 23 33.70 -2.43 1.99
C GLU A 23 32.85 -1.30 1.40
N ASN A 24 32.56 -1.36 0.10
CA ASN A 24 31.87 -0.27 -0.60
C ASN A 24 30.35 -0.45 -0.71
N PHE A 25 29.85 -1.69 -0.78
CA PHE A 25 28.44 -1.98 -0.97
C PHE A 25 27.78 -2.49 0.30
N ARG A 26 27.00 -1.62 0.95
CA ARG A 26 26.25 -1.96 2.16
C ARG A 26 25.10 -2.96 1.94
N TRP A 27 24.54 -3.00 0.73
CA TRP A 27 23.37 -3.80 0.42
C TRP A 27 23.53 -4.55 -0.90
N ILE A 28 23.11 -5.82 -0.91
CA ILE A 28 23.11 -6.67 -2.08
C ILE A 28 21.71 -7.24 -2.25
N TYR A 29 21.05 -6.87 -3.34
CA TYR A 29 19.74 -7.43 -3.68
C TYR A 29 19.93 -8.63 -4.59
N ARG A 30 19.41 -9.78 -4.16
CA ARG A 30 19.40 -11.01 -4.95
C ARG A 30 17.98 -11.37 -5.35
N THR A 31 17.75 -11.50 -6.65
CA THR A 31 16.48 -12.01 -7.17
C THR A 31 16.65 -13.46 -7.58
N ARG A 32 15.85 -14.35 -6.99
CA ARG A 32 15.75 -15.74 -7.44
C ARG A 32 14.78 -15.82 -8.62
N LEU A 33 15.19 -16.51 -9.68
CA LEU A 33 14.32 -16.84 -10.80
C LEU A 33 13.63 -18.17 -10.54
N PHE A 34 12.32 -18.21 -10.78
CA PHE A 34 11.51 -19.41 -10.62
C PHE A 34 11.25 -20.03 -12.00
N ASP A 35 11.51 -21.32 -12.11
CA ASP A 35 11.23 -22.09 -13.32
C ASP A 35 9.87 -22.79 -13.24
N LYS A 36 9.53 -23.60 -14.24
CA LYS A 36 8.26 -24.34 -14.33
C LYS A 36 8.06 -25.39 -13.22
N ARG A 37 9.09 -25.71 -12.43
CA ARG A 37 8.98 -26.64 -11.30
C ARG A 37 8.27 -25.97 -10.13
N TRP A 38 8.31 -24.64 -10.04
CA TRP A 38 7.69 -23.91 -8.95
C TRP A 38 6.19 -23.73 -9.17
N THR A 39 5.44 -23.97 -8.10
CA THR A 39 4.03 -23.63 -7.99
C THR A 39 3.88 -22.39 -7.11
N ALA A 40 3.03 -21.45 -7.54
CA ALA A 40 2.78 -20.21 -6.83
C ALA A 40 1.32 -20.13 -6.40
N THR A 41 1.09 -20.07 -5.09
CA THR A 41 -0.24 -19.91 -4.50
C THR A 41 -0.28 -18.58 -3.76
N GLN A 42 -1.41 -17.87 -3.80
CA GLN A 42 -1.54 -16.59 -3.11
C GLN A 42 -2.88 -16.45 -2.41
N ARG A 43 -2.88 -15.76 -1.26
CA ARG A 43 -4.09 -15.37 -0.55
C ARG A 43 -3.93 -13.99 0.06
N TRP A 44 -5.00 -13.20 -0.02
CA TRP A 44 -5.06 -11.84 0.49
C TRP A 44 -6.08 -11.74 1.63
N MET A 45 -5.86 -10.80 2.54
CA MET A 45 -6.76 -10.49 3.65
C MET A 45 -6.61 -9.05 4.10
N SER A 46 -7.71 -8.49 4.63
CA SER A 46 -7.73 -7.19 5.31
C SER A 46 -7.54 -7.36 6.81
N VAL A 47 -6.65 -6.56 7.39
CA VAL A 47 -6.33 -6.57 8.82
C VAL A 47 -6.40 -5.16 9.40
N GLY A 48 -7.11 -5.03 10.52
CA GLY A 48 -6.99 -3.85 11.38
C GLY A 48 -5.67 -3.95 12.15
N VAL A 49 -4.80 -2.97 12.00
CA VAL A 49 -3.51 -2.95 12.67
C VAL A 49 -3.71 -2.35 14.07
N PRO A 50 -3.46 -3.09 15.16
CA PRO A 50 -3.57 -2.55 16.51
C PRO A 50 -2.52 -1.45 16.75
N TRP A 51 -2.82 -0.52 17.66
CA TRP A 51 -1.85 0.50 18.08
C TRP A 51 -0.67 -0.12 18.84
N LEU A 52 -0.92 -1.17 19.62
CA LEU A 52 0.11 -1.98 20.26
C LEU A 52 0.68 -2.98 19.26
N GLY A 53 2.00 -2.97 19.08
CA GLY A 53 2.70 -3.91 18.23
C GLY A 53 2.57 -5.35 18.72
N GLY A 54 2.58 -6.28 17.77
CA GLY A 54 2.59 -7.71 18.04
C GLY A 54 2.03 -8.53 16.88
N TYR A 55 2.08 -9.86 17.07
CA TYR A 55 1.51 -10.81 16.13
C TYR A 55 0.00 -10.66 16.02
N LEU A 56 -0.51 -10.66 14.79
CA LEU A 56 -1.94 -10.62 14.52
C LEU A 56 -2.61 -11.94 14.94
N LYS A 57 -3.85 -11.85 15.43
CA LYS A 57 -4.70 -13.03 15.71
C LYS A 57 -5.02 -13.81 14.44
N LYS A 58 -5.18 -13.09 13.32
CA LYS A 58 -5.37 -13.68 12.00
C LYS A 58 -4.03 -14.09 11.42
N ARG A 59 -3.98 -15.32 10.90
CA ARG A 59 -2.78 -15.94 10.32
C ARG A 59 -3.10 -16.73 9.08
N PHE A 60 -2.07 -17.00 8.30
CA PHE A 60 -2.17 -17.91 7.17
C PHE A 60 -1.77 -19.32 7.61
N ILE A 61 -2.51 -20.30 7.16
CA ILE A 61 -2.17 -21.71 7.31
C ILE A 61 -1.69 -22.20 5.95
N VAL A 62 -0.46 -22.71 5.93
CA VAL A 62 0.22 -23.22 4.74
C VAL A 62 0.41 -24.71 4.93
N GLU A 63 -0.20 -25.50 4.07
CA GLU A 63 0.01 -26.95 4.03
C GLU A 63 1.08 -27.26 2.99
N VAL A 64 2.09 -28.02 3.39
CA VAL A 64 3.19 -28.48 2.54
C VAL A 64 3.04 -29.99 2.40
N GLN A 65 2.81 -30.46 1.17
CA GLN A 65 2.62 -31.89 0.91
C GLN A 65 3.93 -32.67 0.73
N GLN A 66 4.98 -32.00 0.26
CA GLN A 66 6.27 -32.62 -0.06
C GLN A 66 7.40 -31.80 0.53
N GLU A 67 8.45 -32.49 0.97
CA GLU A 67 9.66 -31.83 1.43
C GLU A 67 10.28 -31.01 0.29
N GLY A 68 10.68 -29.78 0.59
CA GLY A 68 11.33 -28.94 -0.39
C GLY A 68 11.54 -27.50 0.04
N MET A 69 12.15 -26.74 -0.87
CA MET A 69 12.33 -25.30 -0.68
C MET A 69 10.99 -24.59 -0.87
N VAL A 70 10.63 -23.78 0.12
CA VAL A 70 9.46 -22.91 0.09
C VAL A 70 9.93 -21.47 0.25
N VAL A 71 9.47 -20.60 -0.64
CA VAL A 71 9.68 -19.16 -0.56
C VAL A 71 8.37 -18.50 -0.17
N LEU A 72 8.35 -17.91 1.02
CA LEU A 72 7.21 -17.22 1.59
C LEU A 72 7.41 -15.73 1.41
N VAL A 73 6.43 -15.05 0.81
CA VAL A 73 6.48 -13.60 0.56
C VAL A 73 5.21 -12.97 1.11
N LEU A 74 5.36 -12.16 2.16
CA LEU A 74 4.28 -11.31 2.66
C LEU A 74 4.41 -9.94 1.98
N SER A 75 3.32 -9.48 1.37
CA SER A 75 3.28 -8.21 0.63
C SER A 75 2.06 -7.40 1.02
N GLN A 76 2.15 -6.08 0.94
CA GLN A 76 0.97 -5.20 1.01
C GLN A 76 0.51 -4.79 -0.39
N LEU A 77 -0.60 -4.05 -0.49
CA LEU A 77 -1.02 -3.46 -1.75
C LEU A 77 0.04 -2.49 -2.29
N ASP A 78 0.12 -2.42 -3.62
CA ASP A 78 1.05 -1.54 -4.32
C ASP A 78 0.45 -0.13 -4.40
N ASP A 79 0.80 0.70 -3.43
CA ASP A 79 0.31 2.07 -3.24
C ASP A 79 0.67 3.02 -4.38
N ARG A 80 1.65 2.67 -5.23
CA ARG A 80 2.04 3.48 -6.40
C ARG A 80 0.90 3.72 -7.39
N TYR A 81 -0.09 2.83 -7.43
CA TYR A 81 -1.28 2.99 -8.28
C TYR A 81 -2.37 3.85 -7.63
N PHE A 82 -2.24 4.20 -6.36
CA PHE A 82 -3.23 5.00 -5.65
C PHE A 82 -2.57 5.93 -4.62
N GLN A 83 -1.42 6.51 -4.98
CA GLN A 83 -0.54 7.23 -4.05
C GLN A 83 -1.26 8.34 -3.28
N ASP A 84 -2.16 9.06 -3.94
CA ASP A 84 -2.95 10.15 -3.33
C ASP A 84 -4.07 9.61 -2.40
N LEU A 85 -4.45 8.34 -2.52
CA LEU A 85 -5.51 7.68 -1.75
C LEU A 85 -4.98 6.62 -0.76
N LYS A 86 -3.66 6.47 -0.61
CA LYS A 86 -3.07 5.48 0.30
C LYS A 86 -3.36 5.76 1.79
N GLY A 87 -3.66 7.01 2.12
CA GLY A 87 -3.93 7.49 3.48
C GLY A 87 -2.68 7.93 4.25
N GLN A 88 -2.85 8.07 5.55
CA GLN A 88 -1.84 8.66 6.46
C GLN A 88 -0.97 7.63 7.16
N TYR A 89 -1.18 6.34 6.86
CA TYR A 89 -0.49 5.25 7.53
C TYR A 89 0.56 4.64 6.62
N GLU A 90 1.76 4.50 7.15
CA GLU A 90 2.82 3.69 6.59
C GLU A 90 2.89 2.37 7.35
N PHE A 91 3.01 1.26 6.62
CA PHE A 91 3.04 -0.07 7.21
C PHE A 91 4.41 -0.72 7.04
N ILE A 92 4.88 -1.34 8.12
CA ILE A 92 6.10 -2.13 8.16
C ILE A 92 5.68 -3.57 8.41
N LEU A 93 6.10 -4.46 7.51
CA LEU A 93 5.66 -5.85 7.48
C LEU A 93 6.69 -6.77 8.13
N HIS A 94 6.23 -7.60 9.04
CA HIS A 94 6.99 -8.69 9.64
C HIS A 94 6.15 -9.97 9.59
N PHE A 95 6.80 -11.14 9.60
CA PHE A 95 6.08 -12.38 9.86
C PHE A 95 6.98 -13.44 10.47
N ALA A 96 6.36 -14.35 11.21
CA ALA A 96 7.01 -15.56 11.71
C ALA A 96 6.33 -16.80 11.11
N VAL A 97 7.13 -17.83 10.86
CA VAL A 97 6.69 -19.15 10.41
C VAL A 97 6.86 -20.12 11.56
N ARG A 98 5.81 -20.84 11.91
CA ARG A 98 5.79 -21.85 12.99
C ARG A 98 5.17 -23.14 12.47
N SER A 99 5.53 -24.27 13.04
CA SER A 99 4.71 -25.49 12.89
C SER A 99 3.42 -25.30 13.68
N VAL A 100 2.30 -25.83 13.19
CA VAL A 100 1.06 -25.84 13.97
C VAL A 100 1.32 -26.58 15.29
N GLY A 101 0.92 -25.97 16.41
CA GLY A 101 1.13 -26.49 17.77
C GLY A 101 2.49 -26.18 18.39
N SER A 102 3.44 -25.60 17.65
CA SER A 102 4.73 -25.14 18.20
C SER A 102 4.74 -23.63 18.41
N ASN A 103 5.28 -23.19 19.55
CA ASN A 103 5.53 -21.77 19.81
C ASN A 103 6.88 -21.29 19.26
N THR A 104 7.79 -22.19 18.89
CA THR A 104 9.11 -21.82 18.39
C THR A 104 9.06 -21.43 16.91
N PRO A 105 9.56 -20.23 16.55
CA PRO A 105 9.63 -19.81 15.15
C PRO A 105 10.71 -20.59 14.40
N ILE A 106 10.34 -21.13 13.24
CA ILE A 106 11.25 -21.77 12.28
C ILE A 106 12.01 -20.71 11.50
N CYS A 107 11.28 -19.69 11.02
CA CYS A 107 11.83 -18.54 10.33
C CYS A 107 11.10 -17.28 10.77
N GLN A 108 11.79 -16.15 10.78
CA GLN A 108 11.18 -14.84 10.91
C GLN A 108 11.73 -13.92 9.82
N ALA A 109 10.83 -13.21 9.15
CA ALA A 109 11.17 -12.25 8.13
C ALA A 109 10.90 -10.83 8.65
N HIS A 110 11.89 -9.97 8.47
CA HIS A 110 11.86 -8.57 8.84
C HIS A 110 12.43 -7.75 7.66
N PRO A 111 12.01 -6.50 7.48
CA PRO A 111 12.57 -5.66 6.45
C PRO A 111 14.01 -5.30 6.81
N VAL A 112 14.91 -5.43 5.83
CA VAL A 112 16.35 -5.09 5.99
C VAL A 112 16.54 -3.58 6.20
N GLN A 113 15.60 -2.78 5.69
CA GLN A 113 15.64 -1.32 5.76
C GLN A 113 14.21 -0.78 5.93
N GLN A 114 14.07 0.32 6.66
CA GLN A 114 12.78 0.98 6.90
C GLN A 114 12.07 1.48 5.63
N LEU A 115 12.78 1.63 4.50
CA LEU A 115 12.19 1.96 3.20
C LEU A 115 11.61 0.73 2.47
N HIS A 116 11.94 -0.49 2.88
CA HIS A 116 11.43 -1.72 2.27
C HIS A 116 10.09 -2.13 2.86
N ARG A 117 9.06 -1.39 2.49
CA ARG A 117 7.72 -1.56 3.06
C ARG A 117 6.83 -2.49 2.24
N ARG A 118 7.13 -2.66 0.95
CA ARG A 118 6.22 -3.33 0.00
C ARG A 118 6.06 -4.83 0.26
N SER A 119 7.14 -5.49 0.68
CA SER A 119 7.13 -6.92 0.95
C SER A 119 8.34 -7.35 1.77
N VAL A 120 8.17 -8.44 2.51
CA VAL A 120 9.24 -9.20 3.17
C VAL A 120 9.15 -10.66 2.78
N ASN A 121 10.29 -11.35 2.74
CA ASN A 121 10.38 -12.72 2.27
C ASN A 121 11.30 -13.58 3.14
N CYS A 122 11.02 -14.89 3.18
CA CYS A 122 11.90 -15.91 3.75
C CYS A 122 11.99 -17.11 2.78
N GLU A 123 13.20 -17.62 2.58
CA GLU A 123 13.45 -18.91 1.90
C GLU A 123 13.75 -19.94 2.99
N VAL A 124 12.97 -21.02 3.07
CA VAL A 124 13.13 -22.06 4.09
C VAL A 124 12.85 -23.45 3.50
N MET A 125 13.60 -24.45 3.97
CA MET A 125 13.32 -25.86 3.68
C MET A 125 12.28 -26.36 4.67
N LEU A 126 11.14 -26.84 4.18
CA LEU A 126 10.06 -27.35 5.01
C LEU A 126 9.80 -28.82 4.68
N ALA A 127 9.57 -29.61 5.73
CA ALA A 127 9.10 -30.98 5.62
C ALA A 127 7.58 -31.00 5.32
N PRO A 128 7.00 -32.15 4.94
CA PRO A 128 5.56 -32.26 4.81
C PRO A 128 4.86 -31.97 6.15
N GLY A 129 3.87 -31.09 6.14
CA GLY A 129 3.18 -30.68 7.35
C GLY A 129 2.38 -29.38 7.19
N THR A 130 1.79 -28.96 8.30
CA THR A 130 0.99 -27.73 8.36
C THR A 130 1.75 -26.67 9.16
N TYR A 131 1.91 -25.51 8.54
CA TYR A 131 2.65 -24.39 9.08
C TYR A 131 1.74 -23.18 9.25
N GLU A 132 1.98 -22.44 10.32
CA GLU A 132 1.36 -21.16 10.60
C GLU A 132 2.31 -20.03 10.19
N VAL A 133 1.81 -19.11 9.37
CA VAL A 133 2.49 -17.85 9.05
C VAL A 133 1.73 -16.73 9.75
N THR A 134 2.30 -16.22 10.83
CA THR A 134 1.70 -15.18 11.67
C THR A 134 2.30 -13.82 11.31
N PRO A 135 1.53 -12.91 10.70
CA PRO A 135 1.99 -11.56 10.40
C PRO A 135 2.11 -10.73 11.68
N GLU A 136 3.06 -9.81 11.68
CA GLU A 136 3.20 -8.72 12.64
C GLU A 136 3.33 -7.45 11.81
N ILE A 137 2.42 -6.49 12.01
CA ILE A 137 2.39 -5.26 11.22
C ILE A 137 2.50 -4.08 12.17
N ILE A 138 3.46 -3.22 11.90
CA ILE A 138 3.62 -1.94 12.58
C ILE A 138 3.02 -0.89 11.66
N ALA A 139 2.13 -0.06 12.19
CA ALA A 139 1.60 1.10 11.48
C ALA A 139 2.16 2.37 12.11
N GLU A 140 2.66 3.27 11.26
CA GLU A 140 3.14 4.60 11.66
C GLU A 140 2.24 5.64 11.01
N ARG A 141 1.67 6.54 11.82
CA ARG A 141 0.84 7.63 11.32
C ARG A 141 1.73 8.81 10.96
N ASP A 142 1.72 9.21 9.69
CA ASP A 142 2.30 10.45 9.24
C ASP A 142 1.30 11.60 9.39
N GLN A 143 1.60 12.52 10.32
CA GLN A 143 0.76 13.69 10.59
C GLN A 143 0.89 14.78 9.52
N GLN A 144 1.96 14.76 8.71
CA GLN A 144 2.14 15.70 7.61
C GLN A 144 1.34 15.29 6.38
N SER A 145 1.04 13.99 6.25
CA SER A 145 0.16 13.47 5.21
C SER A 145 -1.30 13.88 5.44
N MET A 146 -1.97 14.30 4.37
CA MET A 146 -3.40 14.65 4.42
C MET A 146 -4.29 13.40 4.58
N PRO A 147 -5.36 13.48 5.39
CA PRO A 147 -6.40 12.45 5.41
C PRO A 147 -7.04 12.25 4.03
N VAL A 148 -7.41 11.01 3.72
CA VAL A 148 -8.01 10.64 2.41
C VAL A 148 -9.25 11.47 2.12
N GLU A 149 -10.08 11.75 3.13
CA GLU A 149 -11.31 12.53 2.99
C GLU A 149 -11.02 13.98 2.54
N LYS A 150 -9.92 14.57 3.02
CA LYS A 150 -9.48 15.89 2.58
C LYS A 150 -8.95 15.83 1.15
N VAL A 151 -8.12 14.83 0.83
CA VAL A 151 -7.57 14.65 -0.54
C VAL A 151 -8.69 14.50 -1.56
N VAL A 152 -9.69 13.65 -1.28
CA VAL A 152 -10.86 13.44 -2.16
C VAL A 152 -11.63 14.74 -2.35
N ARG A 153 -11.90 15.50 -1.28
CA ARG A 153 -12.62 16.78 -1.37
C ARG A 153 -11.88 17.81 -2.22
N MET A 154 -10.56 17.91 -2.07
CA MET A 154 -9.74 18.82 -2.86
C MET A 154 -9.68 18.39 -4.32
N ALA A 155 -9.36 17.11 -4.57
CA ALA A 155 -9.24 16.56 -5.92
C ALA A 155 -10.57 16.60 -6.70
N ALA A 156 -11.70 16.45 -6.02
CA ALA A 156 -13.01 16.61 -6.66
C ALA A 156 -13.26 18.03 -7.19
N ARG A 157 -12.66 19.05 -6.57
CA ARG A 157 -12.76 20.45 -7.01
C ARG A 157 -11.71 20.81 -8.06
N THR A 158 -10.48 20.30 -7.92
CA THR A 158 -9.35 20.69 -8.78
C THR A 158 -9.19 19.80 -10.01
N ASN A 159 -9.33 18.48 -9.88
CA ASN A 159 -9.16 17.53 -10.97
C ASN A 159 -10.01 16.25 -10.77
N PRO A 160 -11.32 16.32 -11.03
CA PRO A 160 -12.24 15.19 -10.82
C PRO A 160 -11.95 14.00 -11.75
N GLU A 161 -11.41 14.24 -12.96
CA GLU A 161 -11.08 13.17 -13.90
C GLU A 161 -9.92 12.30 -13.39
N LYS A 162 -8.84 12.93 -12.92
CA LYS A 162 -7.71 12.22 -12.31
C LYS A 162 -8.13 11.49 -11.05
N LEU A 163 -8.98 12.11 -10.21
CA LEU A 163 -9.53 11.45 -9.03
C LEU A 163 -10.29 10.17 -9.40
N ARG A 164 -11.16 10.22 -10.42
CA ARG A 164 -11.91 9.04 -10.89
C ARG A 164 -10.97 7.93 -11.38
N GLN A 165 -9.91 8.28 -12.10
CA GLN A 165 -8.93 7.32 -12.59
C GLN A 165 -8.20 6.63 -11.42
N ILE A 166 -7.70 7.41 -10.46
CA ILE A 166 -7.00 6.88 -9.28
C ILE A 166 -7.95 6.07 -8.39
N GLY A 167 -9.20 6.53 -8.22
CA GLY A 167 -10.24 5.80 -7.50
C GLY A 167 -10.49 4.41 -8.09
N LYS A 168 -10.53 4.29 -9.43
CA LYS A 168 -10.64 2.98 -10.09
C LYS A 168 -9.46 2.06 -9.79
N GLN A 169 -8.24 2.61 -9.72
CA GLN A 169 -7.03 1.84 -9.37
C GLN A 169 -7.03 1.43 -7.89
N TYR A 170 -7.49 2.32 -7.01
CA TYR A 170 -7.69 2.04 -5.59
C TYR A 170 -8.68 0.89 -5.39
N ASP A 171 -9.85 0.95 -6.03
CA ASP A 171 -10.89 -0.09 -5.96
C ASP A 171 -10.37 -1.43 -6.47
N LEU A 172 -9.67 -1.43 -7.62
CA LEU A 172 -9.07 -2.64 -8.18
C LEU A 172 -8.01 -3.26 -7.27
N ALA A 173 -7.21 -2.44 -6.60
CA ALA A 173 -6.22 -2.92 -5.63
C ALA A 173 -6.92 -3.50 -4.39
N HIS A 174 -7.91 -2.81 -3.83
CA HIS A 174 -8.61 -3.22 -2.61
C HIS A 174 -9.53 -4.44 -2.82
N ALA A 175 -10.03 -4.66 -4.04
CA ALA A 175 -10.78 -5.86 -4.41
C ALA A 175 -10.01 -7.16 -4.16
N LYS A 176 -8.66 -7.12 -4.10
CA LYS A 176 -7.83 -8.29 -3.80
C LYS A 176 -8.11 -8.89 -2.42
N ALA A 177 -8.48 -8.09 -1.43
CA ALA A 177 -8.80 -8.57 -0.08
C ALA A 177 -10.14 -9.34 0.00
N GLY A 178 -10.83 -9.53 -1.14
CA GLY A 178 -12.24 -9.89 -1.19
C GLY A 178 -13.10 -8.65 -0.99
N ALA A 179 -14.35 -8.69 -1.46
CA ALA A 179 -15.30 -7.61 -1.22
C ALA A 179 -15.52 -7.45 0.29
N VAL A 180 -14.84 -6.47 0.90
CA VAL A 180 -15.20 -5.98 2.24
C VAL A 180 -16.64 -5.48 2.10
N LYS A 181 -17.62 -6.27 2.55
CA LYS A 181 -18.98 -5.78 2.73
C LYS A 181 -18.93 -4.75 3.84
N VAL A 182 -18.62 -3.51 3.49
CA VAL A 182 -18.89 -2.36 4.35
C VAL A 182 -20.40 -2.40 4.58
N LYS A 183 -20.82 -2.73 5.80
CA LYS A 183 -22.20 -2.50 6.22
C LYS A 183 -22.39 -0.98 6.25
N ILE A 184 -22.79 -0.42 5.11
CA ILE A 184 -23.38 0.90 5.08
C ILE A 184 -24.65 0.78 5.93
N PRO A 185 -24.81 1.52 7.04
CA PRO A 185 -26.09 1.57 7.72
C PRO A 185 -27.11 2.07 6.70
N SER A 186 -28.09 1.23 6.39
CA SER A 186 -29.17 1.54 5.45
C SER A 186 -30.10 2.58 6.09
N ASN A 187 -29.68 3.83 6.11
CA ASN A 187 -30.53 4.97 6.41
C ASN A 187 -30.09 6.14 5.51
N GLY A 188 -30.88 6.41 4.46
CA GLY A 188 -30.92 7.72 3.82
C GLY A 188 -30.16 7.91 2.50
N ALA A 189 -30.06 6.92 1.62
CA ALA A 189 -29.49 7.11 0.27
C ALA A 189 -30.47 7.75 -0.75
N GLU A 190 -31.69 8.11 -0.34
CA GLU A 190 -32.69 8.72 -1.24
C GLU A 190 -32.71 10.26 -1.23
N SER A 191 -32.03 10.94 -0.30
CA SER A 191 -32.13 12.41 -0.19
C SER A 191 -31.05 13.22 -0.95
N LEU A 192 -30.18 12.57 -1.73
CA LEU A 192 -29.01 13.24 -2.34
C LEU A 192 -29.17 13.49 -3.85
N MET A 193 -30.15 12.87 -4.51
CA MET A 193 -30.44 13.13 -5.94
C MET A 193 -31.34 14.36 -6.17
N ASP A 194 -32.12 14.80 -5.18
CA ASP A 194 -33.01 15.97 -5.31
C ASP A 194 -32.26 17.32 -5.20
N GLY A 195 -31.02 17.31 -4.69
CA GLY A 195 -30.22 18.53 -4.52
C GLY A 195 -29.47 18.99 -5.78
N MET A 196 -29.35 18.14 -6.80
CA MET A 196 -28.57 18.44 -8.02
C MET A 196 -29.41 18.99 -9.18
N SER A 197 -30.73 18.81 -9.16
CA SER A 197 -31.65 19.44 -10.12
C SER A 197 -31.84 20.93 -9.84
N ALA A 198 -31.94 21.32 -8.56
CA ALA A 198 -32.17 22.71 -8.12
C ALA A 198 -30.99 23.67 -8.41
N PHE A 199 -29.75 23.18 -8.50
CA PHE A 199 -28.59 24.02 -8.83
C PHE A 199 -28.45 24.34 -10.32
N SER A 200 -29.10 23.55 -11.19
CA SER A 200 -29.03 23.74 -12.65
C SER A 200 -30.01 24.79 -13.17
N GLU A 201 -31.12 25.05 -12.46
CA GLU A 201 -32.09 26.11 -12.83
C GLU A 201 -31.68 27.52 -12.36
N ALA A 202 -30.85 27.64 -11.31
CA ALA A 202 -30.43 28.95 -10.78
C ALA A 202 -29.38 29.67 -11.65
N LYS A 203 -28.69 28.95 -12.54
CA LYS A 203 -27.68 29.54 -13.45
C LYS A 203 -28.25 30.00 -14.80
N ALA A 204 -29.49 29.62 -15.14
CA ALA A 204 -30.13 29.98 -16.40
C ALA A 204 -30.95 31.29 -16.36
N ARG A 205 -31.03 31.97 -15.20
CA ARG A 205 -31.89 33.16 -14.99
C ARG A 205 -31.16 34.50 -14.77
N SER A 206 -29.84 34.58 -14.91
CA SER A 206 -29.11 35.86 -14.70
C SER A 206 -28.38 36.41 -15.94
N VAL A 207 -28.75 35.98 -17.16
CA VAL A 207 -28.16 36.48 -18.41
C VAL A 207 -29.21 37.19 -19.25
N LEU A 208 -29.81 38.25 -18.71
CA LEU A 208 -30.54 39.27 -19.47
C LEU A 208 -30.56 40.56 -18.63
N ASP A 209 -29.45 41.29 -18.58
CA ASP A 209 -29.46 42.76 -18.70
C ASP A 209 -28.05 43.36 -18.65
N ALA A 210 -27.94 44.57 -19.22
CA ALA A 210 -26.80 45.50 -19.20
C ALA A 210 -25.87 45.49 -20.43
N SER A 211 -26.35 46.19 -21.45
CA SER A 211 -25.56 46.91 -22.45
C SER A 211 -24.66 48.00 -21.84
N GLY A 212 -23.42 48.09 -22.32
CA GLY A 212 -22.70 49.33 -22.64
C GLY A 212 -22.23 50.26 -21.51
N THR A 213 -20.91 50.42 -21.39
CA THR A 213 -20.14 51.69 -21.56
C THR A 213 -18.88 51.68 -20.68
N ARG A 214 -17.71 51.95 -21.27
CA ARG A 214 -16.43 52.23 -20.58
C ARG A 214 -16.43 53.67 -20.04
N PRO A 215 -15.65 53.99 -18.98
CA PRO A 215 -14.34 54.60 -19.27
C PRO A 215 -13.20 54.18 -18.32
N ASP A 216 -11.99 54.44 -18.81
CA ASP A 216 -10.69 54.29 -18.17
C ASP A 216 -10.50 55.27 -16.99
N THR A 217 -9.78 54.82 -15.95
CA THR A 217 -8.82 55.66 -15.19
C THR A 217 -7.88 54.76 -14.38
N ASP A 218 -6.59 54.98 -14.56
CA ASP A 218 -5.48 54.37 -13.83
C ASP A 218 -5.51 54.74 -12.34
N THR A 219 -5.31 53.75 -11.46
CA THR A 219 -4.71 53.96 -10.12
C THR A 219 -4.08 52.65 -9.68
N GLU A 220 -2.76 52.67 -9.52
CA GLU A 220 -1.94 51.61 -8.95
C GLU A 220 -2.36 51.31 -7.51
N SER A 221 -2.59 50.04 -7.19
CA SER A 221 -2.46 49.53 -5.82
C SER A 221 -2.19 48.03 -5.87
N GLU A 222 -0.93 47.65 -5.66
CA GLU A 222 -0.57 46.27 -5.36
C GLU A 222 -1.16 45.87 -4.01
N THR A 223 -1.93 44.79 -4.01
CA THR A 223 -2.25 44.04 -2.79
C THR A 223 -2.28 42.57 -3.15
N ASP A 224 -1.13 41.92 -2.98
CA ASP A 224 -1.03 40.47 -2.87
C ASP A 224 -1.90 40.02 -1.69
N SER A 225 -3.12 39.58 -2.00
CA SER A 225 -3.95 38.85 -1.06
C SER A 225 -3.53 37.39 -1.09
N ASP A 226 -2.43 37.09 -0.39
CA ASP A 226 -2.16 35.75 0.10
C ASP A 226 -3.30 35.34 1.05
N SER A 227 -4.34 34.74 0.48
CA SER A 227 -5.32 34.01 1.28
C SER A 227 -4.64 32.74 1.77
N GLU A 228 -3.94 32.86 2.90
CA GLU A 228 -3.55 31.72 3.72
C GLU A 228 -4.81 30.90 3.99
N LEU A 229 -4.90 29.75 3.30
CA LEU A 229 -5.84 28.70 3.66
C LEU A 229 -5.45 28.26 5.07
N GLU A 230 -6.11 28.82 6.07
CA GLU A 230 -6.09 28.35 7.45
C GLU A 230 -6.49 26.87 7.45
N CYS A 231 -5.50 25.99 7.34
CA CYS A 231 -5.66 24.59 7.64
C CYS A 231 -5.94 24.54 9.13
N SER A 232 -7.22 24.52 9.49
CA SER A 232 -7.64 24.44 10.88
C SER A 232 -6.93 23.23 11.50
N THR A 233 -5.93 23.52 12.32
CA THR A 233 -5.18 22.57 13.13
C THR A 233 -6.11 22.08 14.22
N ARG A 234 -7.08 21.23 13.83
CA ARG A 234 -7.63 20.27 14.78
C ARG A 234 -6.43 19.50 15.29
N SER A 235 -6.09 19.75 16.55
CA SER A 235 -5.05 19.08 17.30
C SER A 235 -4.98 17.62 16.87
N SER A 236 -3.80 17.16 16.46
CA SER A 236 -3.54 15.76 16.05
C SER A 236 -3.99 14.71 17.10
N LYS A 237 -4.37 15.15 18.30
CA LYS A 237 -4.86 14.32 19.40
C LYS A 237 -6.28 13.75 19.22
N ASP A 238 -7.08 14.27 18.28
CA ASP A 238 -8.50 13.89 18.17
C ASP A 238 -8.83 12.85 17.07
N GLN A 239 -7.87 12.43 16.24
CA GLN A 239 -8.14 11.44 15.20
C GLN A 239 -8.05 10.01 15.73
N PRO A 240 -9.14 9.22 15.67
CA PRO A 240 -9.16 7.85 16.19
C PRO A 240 -8.19 6.96 15.43
N TRP A 241 -7.63 5.93 16.08
CA TRP A 241 -6.75 4.97 15.43
C TRP A 241 -7.55 4.03 14.51
N ASN A 242 -7.35 4.15 13.20
CA ASN A 242 -8.10 3.44 12.16
C ASN A 242 -7.16 2.81 11.10
N ALA A 243 -5.99 2.36 11.51
CA ALA A 243 -5.01 1.74 10.63
C ALA A 243 -5.56 0.41 10.07
N VAL A 244 -5.78 0.34 8.76
CA VAL A 244 -6.19 -0.87 8.04
C VAL A 244 -5.17 -1.16 6.96
N CYS A 245 -4.62 -2.37 6.97
CA CYS A 245 -3.67 -2.83 5.98
C CYS A 245 -4.25 -4.05 5.23
N ILE A 246 -4.06 -4.11 3.91
CA ILE A 246 -4.36 -5.29 3.12
C ILE A 246 -3.04 -5.99 2.81
N ILE A 247 -2.94 -7.22 3.28
CA ILE A 247 -1.74 -8.06 3.12
C ILE A 247 -2.07 -9.30 2.29
N GLY A 248 -1.09 -9.71 1.49
CA GLY A 248 -1.11 -10.91 0.67
C GLY A 248 0.09 -11.78 0.96
N LEU A 249 -0.17 -13.03 1.35
CA LEU A 249 0.86 -14.06 1.41
C LEU A 249 0.91 -14.80 0.07
N ARG A 250 2.09 -14.82 -0.53
CA ARG A 250 2.43 -15.66 -1.68
C ARG A 250 3.40 -16.74 -1.23
N VAL A 251 3.08 -17.98 -1.58
CA VAL A 251 3.88 -19.16 -1.31
C VAL A 251 4.35 -19.72 -2.64
N LEU A 252 5.66 -19.85 -2.80
CA LEU A 252 6.29 -20.50 -3.95
C LEU A 252 6.94 -21.80 -3.47
N ALA A 253 6.57 -22.94 -4.04
CA ALA A 253 7.13 -24.24 -3.67
C ALA A 253 7.56 -25.04 -4.91
N GLN A 254 8.72 -25.70 -4.82
CA GLN A 254 9.36 -26.39 -5.94
C GLN A 254 8.68 -27.71 -6.35
N ASN A 255 7.84 -28.28 -5.49
CA ASN A 255 7.09 -29.51 -5.75
C ASN A 255 5.60 -29.24 -5.48
N ALA A 256 4.74 -29.67 -6.41
CA ALA A 256 3.32 -29.34 -6.40
C ALA A 256 2.61 -29.86 -5.14
N GLY A 257 1.88 -28.98 -4.45
CA GLY A 257 1.07 -29.35 -3.30
C GLY A 257 1.13 -28.35 -2.13
N THR A 258 0.94 -27.05 -2.40
CA THR A 258 0.77 -26.06 -1.32
C THR A 258 -0.61 -25.43 -1.35
N SER A 259 -1.30 -25.52 -0.22
CA SER A 259 -2.58 -24.87 -0.01
C SER A 259 -2.40 -23.69 0.96
N ILE A 260 -3.17 -22.62 0.75
CA ILE A 260 -3.19 -21.47 1.66
C ILE A 260 -4.62 -21.20 2.09
N THR A 261 -4.84 -21.29 3.40
CA THR A 261 -6.08 -20.89 4.06
C THR A 261 -5.80 -19.80 5.09
N ILE A 262 -6.84 -19.07 5.49
CA ILE A 262 -6.76 -18.03 6.52
C ILE A 262 -7.45 -18.59 7.76
N SER A 263 -6.82 -18.43 8.92
CA SER A 263 -7.36 -18.82 10.21
C SER A 263 -7.35 -17.64 11.18
N GLY A 264 -8.41 -17.52 11.98
CA GLY A 264 -8.61 -16.43 12.95
C GLY A 264 -9.97 -15.73 12.78
N GLU A 265 -10.47 -15.15 13.87
CA GLU A 265 -11.71 -14.37 13.87
C GLU A 265 -11.59 -13.08 13.04
N PRO A 266 -12.69 -12.60 12.42
CA PRO A 266 -12.73 -11.38 11.62
C PRO A 266 -12.32 -10.11 12.37
#